data_AF-A0A2S9PYC5-F1
#
_entry.id   AF-A0A2S9PYC5-F1
#
_cell.length_a   1.000
_cell.length_b   1.000
_cell.length_c   1.000
_cell.angle_alpha   90.00
_cell.angle_beta   90.00
_cell.angle_gamma   90.00
#
_symmetry.space_group_name_H-M   'P 1'
#
loop_
_entity.id
_entity.type
_entity.pdbx_description
1 polymer ?
#
loop_
_entity_poly.entity_id
_entity_poly.type
_entity_poly.pdbx_seq_one_letter_code
_entity_poly.pdbx_strand_id
1 'polypeptide(L)'
;MTTPTPPTAEELAAKAKAEQDQELRLLATEINKPALSFEPATIRKAIVTAISAASTPPTISVQMSGDTSTTIDGVRIEETYSPRIGHTVLIFKQGADIIAFGHVADLTGVGAGGWITAGLTSGWAHNGNNNGTLQYRRVLDNGSWKMQWRGGVTVGSGVQVLATPLDAEYRPASRRTMLVPRDAAGGSNEVKVDFNGDGNVTLVGTTTAPYASGSTSSAGSYGGYTNTGGPGGTGSTDPFDETTVHPDGHSHGVVGSHSHSVSSHDHYFSFGSHSHSATVNVSVDAPTWVAFNVEYFL
;
A
#
# COMPACT_ATOMS: atom_id res chain seq x y z
N MET A 1 22.94 81.71 -61.91
CA MET A 1 23.34 80.46 -61.25
C MET A 1 24.42 80.80 -60.24
N THR A 2 24.10 80.82 -58.96
CA THR A 2 25.10 80.97 -57.90
C THR A 2 25.79 79.64 -57.70
N THR A 3 27.10 79.59 -57.89
CA THR A 3 27.92 78.42 -57.57
C THR A 3 27.78 78.13 -56.07
N PRO A 4 27.46 76.89 -55.67
CA PRO A 4 27.36 76.55 -54.26
C PRO A 4 28.71 76.81 -53.57
N THR A 5 28.66 77.53 -52.44
CA THR A 5 29.83 77.75 -51.59
C THR A 5 30.35 76.38 -51.13
N PRO A 6 31.65 76.10 -51.27
CA PRO A 6 32.23 74.85 -50.79
C PRO A 6 32.06 74.76 -49.26
N PRO A 7 31.85 73.55 -48.72
CA PRO A 7 31.72 73.37 -47.29
C PRO A 7 32.98 73.84 -46.56
N THR A 8 32.78 74.48 -45.43
CA THR A 8 33.84 74.89 -44.51
C THR A 8 34.49 73.67 -43.86
N ALA A 9 35.72 73.84 -43.35
CA ALA A 9 36.39 72.78 -42.60
C ALA A 9 35.59 72.32 -41.37
N GLU A 10 34.80 73.22 -40.77
CA GLU A 10 33.92 72.92 -39.64
C GLU A 10 32.72 72.06 -40.06
N GLU A 11 32.10 72.35 -41.21
CA GLU A 11 31.03 71.52 -41.78
C GLU A 11 31.53 70.13 -42.17
N LEU A 12 32.75 70.02 -42.71
CA LEU A 12 33.38 68.73 -43.01
C LEU A 12 33.66 67.93 -41.73
N ALA A 13 34.16 68.57 -40.67
CA ALA A 13 34.42 67.92 -39.39
C ALA A 13 33.12 67.48 -38.69
N ALA A 14 32.07 68.30 -38.74
CA ALA A 14 30.76 67.97 -38.18
C ALA A 14 30.13 66.77 -38.90
N LYS A 15 30.26 66.71 -40.24
CA LYS A 15 29.79 65.56 -41.02
C LYS A 15 30.54 64.27 -40.65
N ALA A 16 31.86 64.32 -40.56
CA ALA A 16 32.66 63.16 -40.18
C ALA A 16 32.32 62.64 -38.77
N LYS A 17 32.08 63.53 -37.80
CA LYS A 17 31.64 63.15 -36.46
C LYS A 17 30.26 62.50 -36.46
N ALA A 18 29.32 63.02 -37.25
CA ALA A 18 27.98 62.45 -37.34
C ALA A 18 27.98 61.04 -37.96
N GLU A 19 28.83 60.81 -38.96
CA GLU A 19 29.04 59.49 -39.56
C GLU A 19 29.62 58.50 -38.53
N GLN A 20 30.64 58.93 -37.77
CA GLN A 20 31.23 58.11 -36.71
C GLN A 20 30.24 57.78 -35.58
N ASP A 21 29.41 58.75 -35.16
CA ASP A 21 28.37 58.53 -34.15
C ASP A 21 27.29 57.56 -34.64
N GLN A 22 26.96 57.60 -35.94
CA GLN A 22 26.03 56.66 -36.56
C GLN A 22 26.61 55.24 -36.58
N GLU A 23 27.88 55.08 -36.96
CA GLU A 23 28.58 53.79 -36.90
C GLU A 23 28.65 53.24 -35.47
N LEU A 24 28.92 54.09 -34.49
CA LEU A 24 28.94 53.69 -33.07
C LEU A 24 27.58 53.21 -32.58
N ARG A 25 26.47 53.85 -32.99
CA ARG A 25 25.12 53.39 -32.64
C ARG A 25 24.76 52.06 -33.30
N LEU A 26 25.16 51.87 -34.56
CA LEU A 26 24.93 50.60 -35.25
C LEU A 26 25.75 49.47 -34.61
N LEU A 27 27.01 49.72 -34.26
CA LEU A 27 27.86 48.75 -33.56
C LEU A 27 27.31 48.43 -32.16
N ALA A 28 26.86 49.43 -31.40
CA ALA A 28 26.23 49.22 -30.11
C ALA A 28 24.93 48.41 -30.22
N THR A 29 24.17 48.58 -31.30
CA THR A 29 22.97 47.79 -31.58
C THR A 29 23.33 46.34 -31.92
N GLU A 30 24.40 46.13 -32.69
CA GLU A 30 24.87 44.79 -33.07
C GLU A 30 25.49 44.03 -31.89
N ILE A 31 26.26 44.71 -31.03
CA ILE A 31 26.82 44.14 -29.80
C ILE A 31 25.72 43.77 -28.79
N ASN A 32 24.63 44.55 -28.75
CA ASN A 32 23.49 44.27 -27.88
C ASN A 32 22.49 43.27 -28.47
N LYS A 33 22.67 42.84 -29.74
CA LYS A 33 21.97 41.63 -30.19
C LYS A 33 22.52 40.46 -29.36
N PRO A 34 21.67 39.64 -28.74
CA PRO A 34 22.15 38.44 -28.06
C PRO A 34 23.02 37.66 -29.06
N ALA A 35 24.27 37.37 -28.66
CA ALA A 35 25.32 36.76 -29.52
C ALA A 35 24.97 35.38 -30.09
N LEU A 36 23.76 34.90 -29.79
CA LEU A 36 23.17 33.65 -30.21
C LEU A 36 21.82 34.02 -30.83
N SER A 37 21.72 33.98 -32.15
CA SER A 37 20.47 34.22 -32.89
C SER A 37 19.42 33.12 -32.71
N PHE A 38 19.56 32.27 -31.69
CA PHE A 38 18.63 31.21 -31.37
C PHE A 38 17.77 31.61 -30.18
N GLU A 39 16.48 31.26 -30.24
CA GLU A 39 15.61 31.38 -29.07
C GLU A 39 16.21 30.57 -27.92
N PRO A 40 16.40 31.16 -26.73
CA PRO A 40 16.99 30.45 -25.62
C PRO A 40 16.14 29.23 -25.28
N ALA A 41 16.80 28.09 -25.10
CA ALA A 41 16.14 26.90 -24.60
C ALA A 41 15.54 27.20 -23.22
N THR A 42 14.24 26.97 -23.07
CA THR A 42 13.56 27.14 -21.78
C THR A 42 13.15 25.79 -21.22
N ILE A 43 13.35 25.62 -19.93
CA ILE A 43 12.98 24.43 -19.18
C ILE A 43 11.89 24.80 -18.18
N ARG A 44 10.76 24.09 -18.20
CA ARG A 44 9.62 24.35 -17.31
C ARG A 44 8.96 23.05 -16.88
N LYS A 45 8.28 23.05 -15.74
CA LYS A 45 7.41 21.94 -15.34
C LYS A 45 6.03 22.06 -16.00
N ALA A 46 5.42 20.94 -16.36
CA ALA A 46 4.05 20.87 -16.84
C ALA A 46 3.36 19.60 -16.32
N ILE A 47 2.03 19.57 -16.33
CA ILE A 47 1.22 18.39 -15.99
C ILE A 47 0.66 17.81 -17.30
N VAL A 48 0.78 16.50 -17.50
CA VAL A 48 0.15 15.82 -18.64
C VAL A 48 -1.36 15.81 -18.45
N THR A 49 -2.11 16.36 -19.41
CA THR A 49 -3.58 16.45 -19.36
C THR A 49 -4.26 15.46 -20.30
N ALA A 50 -3.60 15.07 -21.39
CA ALA A 50 -4.10 14.06 -22.32
C ALA A 50 -2.94 13.32 -23.02
N ILE A 51 -3.25 12.15 -23.59
CA ILE A 51 -2.29 11.32 -24.34
C ILE A 51 -2.90 10.97 -25.69
N SER A 52 -2.20 11.32 -26.76
CA SER A 52 -2.55 10.95 -28.13
C SER A 52 -1.71 9.73 -28.55
N ALA A 53 -2.08 8.56 -28.04
CA ALA A 53 -1.33 7.32 -28.31
C ALA A 53 -1.44 6.85 -29.78
N ALA A 54 -2.47 7.31 -30.51
CA ALA A 54 -2.70 6.95 -31.90
C ALA A 54 -1.90 7.80 -32.90
N SER A 55 -1.28 8.90 -32.48
CA SER A 55 -0.41 9.68 -33.37
C SER A 55 0.92 8.94 -33.61
N THR A 56 1.57 9.23 -34.73
CA THR A 56 2.88 8.66 -35.07
C THR A 56 3.88 9.79 -35.33
N PRO A 57 4.79 10.09 -34.38
CA PRO A 57 4.97 9.46 -33.07
C PRO A 57 3.86 9.83 -32.06
N PRO A 58 3.70 9.09 -30.94
CA PRO A 58 2.78 9.47 -29.86
C PRO A 58 3.12 10.85 -29.29
N THR A 59 2.09 11.63 -28.97
CA THR A 59 2.24 12.95 -28.34
C THR A 59 1.39 13.06 -27.09
N ILE A 60 1.67 14.08 -26.28
CA ILE A 60 0.87 14.43 -25.10
C ILE A 60 0.33 15.85 -25.20
N SER A 61 -0.73 16.11 -24.45
CA SER A 61 -1.16 17.46 -24.11
C SER A 61 -0.67 17.78 -22.71
N VAL A 62 -0.15 18.99 -22.51
CA VAL A 62 0.37 19.42 -21.21
C VAL A 62 -0.16 20.78 -20.81
N GLN A 63 -0.21 20.99 -19.51
CA GLN A 63 -0.57 22.25 -18.89
C GLN A 63 0.59 22.75 -18.04
N MET A 64 1.08 23.96 -18.32
CA MET A 64 2.28 24.48 -17.66
C MET A 64 2.01 24.71 -16.17
N SER A 65 2.99 24.38 -15.32
CA SER A 65 2.83 24.58 -13.87
C SER A 65 2.52 26.04 -13.54
N GLY A 66 1.44 26.28 -12.78
CA GLY A 66 0.96 27.61 -12.42
C GLY A 66 -0.01 28.24 -13.43
N ASP A 67 -0.20 27.63 -14.61
CA ASP A 67 -1.18 28.07 -15.61
C ASP A 67 -2.22 26.96 -15.81
N THR A 68 -3.42 27.13 -15.23
CA THR A 68 -4.51 26.16 -15.37
C THR A 68 -5.45 26.46 -16.56
N SER A 69 -5.10 27.43 -17.40
CA SER A 69 -5.94 27.87 -18.52
C SER A 69 -5.41 27.45 -19.88
N THR A 70 -4.08 27.30 -20.01
CA THR A 70 -3.46 26.96 -21.29
C THR A 70 -3.12 25.47 -21.36
N THR A 71 -3.62 24.81 -22.40
CA THR A 71 -3.19 23.46 -22.79
C THR A 71 -2.34 23.56 -24.04
N ILE A 72 -1.19 22.90 -24.03
CA ILE A 72 -0.29 22.76 -25.18
C ILE A 72 -0.42 21.34 -25.70
N ASP A 73 -1.01 21.18 -26.88
CA ASP A 73 -1.17 19.90 -27.55
C ASP A 73 0.05 19.53 -28.40
N GLY A 74 0.15 18.25 -28.77
CA GLY A 74 1.17 17.78 -29.72
C GLY A 74 2.60 17.80 -29.17
N VAL A 75 2.78 17.85 -27.85
CA VAL A 75 4.11 17.81 -27.22
C VAL A 75 4.72 16.44 -27.45
N ARG A 76 5.94 16.43 -28.01
CA ARG A 76 6.69 15.20 -28.25
C ARG A 76 7.24 14.65 -26.94
N ILE A 77 7.37 13.34 -26.86
CA ILE A 77 7.89 12.64 -25.69
C ILE A 77 9.24 12.01 -26.01
N GLU A 78 10.11 11.92 -25.01
CA GLU A 78 11.28 11.05 -25.06
C GLU A 78 10.85 9.59 -25.29
N GLU A 79 11.57 8.84 -26.13
CA GLU A 79 11.20 7.47 -26.52
C GLU A 79 11.07 6.52 -25.32
N THR A 80 11.90 6.71 -24.29
CA THR A 80 11.88 5.88 -23.07
C THR A 80 10.81 6.31 -22.07
N TYR A 81 10.12 7.43 -22.31
CA TYR A 81 9.10 7.93 -21.41
C TYR A 81 7.72 7.37 -21.77
N SER A 82 7.09 6.68 -20.82
CA SER A 82 5.69 6.25 -20.91
C SER A 82 4.78 7.26 -20.18
N PRO A 83 4.16 8.23 -20.88
CA PRO A 83 3.37 9.27 -20.25
C PRO A 83 2.07 8.73 -19.65
N ARG A 84 1.60 9.39 -18.58
CA ARG A 84 0.28 9.18 -17.97
C ARG A 84 -0.35 10.53 -17.65
N ILE A 85 -1.67 10.62 -17.75
CA ILE A 85 -2.40 11.83 -17.33
C ILE A 85 -2.12 12.07 -15.85
N GLY A 86 -1.81 13.32 -15.49
CA GLY A 86 -1.43 13.73 -14.14
C GLY A 86 0.08 13.70 -13.86
N HIS A 87 0.90 13.09 -14.71
CA HIS A 87 2.35 13.15 -14.54
C HIS A 87 2.85 14.59 -14.60
N THR A 88 3.72 14.96 -13.66
CA THR A 88 4.50 16.20 -13.77
C THR A 88 5.72 15.93 -14.63
N VAL A 89 5.88 16.62 -15.74
CA VAL A 89 6.97 16.43 -16.70
C VAL A 89 7.85 17.66 -16.77
N LEU A 90 9.12 17.45 -17.14
CA LEU A 90 10.02 18.52 -17.51
C LEU A 90 9.90 18.78 -19.01
N ILE A 91 9.50 19.99 -19.36
CA ILE A 91 9.34 20.45 -20.74
C ILE A 91 10.55 21.28 -21.14
N PHE A 92 11.15 20.92 -22.26
CA PHE A 92 12.14 21.71 -22.97
C PHE A 92 11.51 22.32 -24.20
N LYS A 93 11.65 23.64 -24.34
CA LYS A 93 11.18 24.38 -25.51
C LYS A 93 12.36 25.07 -26.20
N GLN A 94 12.49 24.85 -27.51
CA GLN A 94 13.46 25.51 -28.38
C GLN A 94 12.78 25.85 -29.71
N GLY A 95 12.64 27.14 -30.05
CA GLY A 95 11.86 27.51 -31.22
C GLY A 95 10.40 27.06 -31.08
N ALA A 96 9.83 26.52 -32.15
CA ALA A 96 8.48 25.92 -32.14
C ALA A 96 8.43 24.53 -31.47
N ASP A 97 9.57 23.90 -31.23
CA ASP A 97 9.64 22.53 -30.74
C ASP A 97 9.51 22.44 -29.23
N ILE A 98 8.69 21.49 -28.77
CA ILE A 98 8.43 21.22 -27.36
C ILE A 98 8.57 19.71 -27.14
N ILE A 99 9.44 19.33 -26.19
CA ILE A 99 9.74 17.94 -25.85
C ILE A 99 9.60 17.75 -24.33
N ALA A 100 8.97 16.65 -23.92
CA ALA A 100 8.89 16.21 -22.53
C ALA A 100 9.97 15.17 -22.21
N PHE A 101 10.84 15.47 -21.23
CA PHE A 101 12.00 14.67 -20.80
C PHE A 101 11.68 13.70 -19.64
N GLY A 102 10.47 13.15 -19.62
CA GLY A 102 10.07 12.19 -18.59
C GLY A 102 9.33 12.77 -17.40
N HIS A 103 9.05 11.88 -16.43
CA HIS A 103 8.30 12.18 -15.21
C HIS A 103 9.24 12.69 -14.11
N VAL A 104 8.95 13.89 -13.62
CA VAL A 104 9.56 14.45 -12.42
C VAL A 104 8.84 13.87 -11.21
N ALA A 105 9.60 13.28 -10.29
CA ALA A 105 9.08 12.88 -8.99
C ALA A 105 8.61 14.13 -8.23
N ASP A 106 7.34 14.48 -8.35
CA ASP A 106 6.78 15.62 -7.63
C ASP A 106 6.21 15.14 -6.28
N LEU A 107 6.64 15.79 -5.20
CA LEU A 107 6.03 15.63 -3.88
C LEU A 107 4.65 16.32 -3.81
N THR A 108 4.32 17.15 -4.80
CA THR A 108 3.28 18.19 -4.70
C THR A 108 2.51 18.43 -6.01
N GLY A 109 2.05 17.38 -6.68
CA GLY A 109 1.00 17.54 -7.70
C GLY A 109 -0.26 18.18 -7.08
N VAL A 110 -0.66 19.35 -7.57
CA VAL A 110 -1.96 19.98 -7.27
C VAL A 110 -3.02 19.08 -7.93
N GLY A 111 -3.93 18.36 -7.26
CA GLY A 111 -4.43 18.43 -5.89
C GLY A 111 -3.62 17.72 -4.81
N ALA A 112 -3.29 18.53 -3.79
CA ALA A 112 -2.61 18.16 -2.56
C ALA A 112 -3.24 16.94 -1.90
N GLY A 113 -2.66 15.78 -2.19
CA GLY A 113 -3.12 14.48 -1.75
C GLY A 113 -2.45 13.34 -2.51
N GLY A 114 -2.36 13.39 -3.83
CA GLY A 114 -1.74 12.33 -4.66
C GLY A 114 -2.37 10.93 -4.49
N TRP A 115 -3.55 10.86 -3.85
CA TRP A 115 -4.23 9.62 -3.50
C TRP A 115 -5.17 9.21 -4.63
N ILE A 116 -4.93 8.02 -5.18
CA ILE A 116 -5.77 7.37 -6.18
C ILE A 116 -6.82 6.53 -5.47
N THR A 117 -8.09 6.72 -5.81
CA THR A 117 -9.19 5.89 -5.30
C THR A 117 -9.11 4.49 -5.89
N ALA A 118 -9.09 3.48 -5.02
CA ALA A 118 -9.03 2.09 -5.42
C ALA A 118 -10.38 1.62 -6.00
N GLY A 119 -10.37 1.06 -7.22
CA GLY A 119 -11.55 0.37 -7.75
C GLY A 119 -11.75 -0.97 -7.03
N LEU A 120 -12.86 -1.12 -6.31
CA LEU A 120 -13.12 -2.32 -5.50
C LEU A 120 -13.85 -3.42 -6.27
N THR A 121 -13.53 -4.68 -5.96
CA THR A 121 -14.26 -5.86 -6.48
C THR A 121 -15.74 -5.80 -6.09
N SER A 122 -16.62 -6.38 -6.90
CA SER A 122 -18.05 -6.48 -6.56
C SER A 122 -18.26 -7.13 -5.18
N GLY A 123 -19.18 -6.54 -4.40
CA GLY A 123 -19.47 -6.96 -3.02
C GLY A 123 -18.66 -6.21 -1.96
N TRP A 124 -17.56 -5.54 -2.33
CA TRP A 124 -16.80 -4.67 -1.44
C TRP A 124 -17.31 -3.24 -1.55
N ALA A 125 -17.23 -2.49 -0.45
CA ALA A 125 -17.59 -1.08 -0.44
C ALA A 125 -16.53 -0.25 0.29
N HIS A 126 -16.39 1.01 -0.09
CA HIS A 126 -15.56 1.96 0.64
C HIS A 126 -16.16 2.32 2.00
N ASN A 127 -15.37 3.01 2.82
CA ASN A 127 -15.81 3.58 4.10
C ASN A 127 -16.21 2.53 5.15
N GLY A 128 -15.52 1.38 5.16
CA GLY A 128 -15.67 0.38 6.23
C GLY A 128 -15.39 1.01 7.60
N ASN A 129 -16.38 0.96 8.49
CA ASN A 129 -16.35 1.59 9.81
C ASN A 129 -15.95 3.07 9.80
N ASN A 130 -16.47 3.83 8.84
CA ASN A 130 -16.21 5.28 8.73
C ASN A 130 -14.72 5.66 8.58
N ASN A 131 -13.88 4.74 8.08
CA ASN A 131 -12.46 5.01 7.84
C ASN A 131 -12.18 5.74 6.52
N GLY A 132 -13.22 6.16 5.79
CA GLY A 132 -13.10 6.85 4.51
C GLY A 132 -12.84 5.92 3.31
N THR A 133 -12.68 6.53 2.14
CA THR A 133 -12.43 5.83 0.87
C THR A 133 -11.07 5.14 0.88
N LEU A 134 -11.02 3.89 0.41
CA LEU A 134 -9.75 3.19 0.19
C LEU A 134 -9.00 3.87 -0.95
N GLN A 135 -7.81 4.37 -0.63
CA GLN A 135 -6.94 5.07 -1.56
C GLN A 135 -5.50 4.60 -1.42
N TYR A 136 -4.73 4.74 -2.51
CA TYR A 136 -3.31 4.47 -2.52
C TYR A 136 -2.54 5.58 -3.23
N ARG A 137 -1.24 5.67 -2.95
CA ARG A 137 -0.33 6.55 -3.69
C ARG A 137 1.09 6.02 -3.67
N ARG A 138 1.89 6.48 -4.62
CA ARG A 138 3.32 6.24 -4.68
C ARG A 138 4.06 7.52 -4.25
N VAL A 139 5.04 7.38 -3.36
CA VAL A 139 5.84 8.48 -2.83
C VAL A 139 7.32 8.12 -2.96
N LEU A 140 8.15 9.07 -3.37
CA LEU A 140 9.61 8.92 -3.32
C LEU A 140 10.07 9.26 -1.91
N ASP A 141 10.55 8.26 -1.17
CA ASP A 141 11.02 8.39 0.20
C ASP A 141 12.48 7.93 0.27
N ASN A 142 13.37 8.85 0.66
CA ASN A 142 14.82 8.62 0.71
C ASN A 142 15.41 7.99 -0.57
N GLY A 143 14.96 8.44 -1.74
CA GLY A 143 15.44 7.95 -3.04
C GLY A 143 14.89 6.59 -3.45
N SER A 144 14.03 5.98 -2.64
CA SER A 144 13.32 4.74 -2.96
C SER A 144 11.83 4.99 -3.10
N TRP A 145 11.18 4.33 -4.05
CA TRP A 145 9.75 4.47 -4.20
C TRP A 145 9.01 3.59 -3.18
N LYS A 146 8.04 4.17 -2.48
CA LYS A 146 7.14 3.45 -1.59
C LYS A 146 5.68 3.65 -1.98
N MET A 147 4.89 2.63 -1.68
CA MET A 147 3.43 2.69 -1.69
C MET A 147 2.93 3.08 -0.32
N GLN A 148 1.94 3.96 -0.29
CA GLN A 148 1.14 4.25 0.90
C GLN A 148 -0.32 3.94 0.60
N TRP A 149 -1.01 3.39 1.59
CA TRP A 149 -2.42 3.01 1.53
C TRP A 149 -3.16 3.61 2.72
N ARG A 150 -4.36 4.13 2.48
CA ARG A 150 -5.23 4.65 3.54
C ARG A 150 -6.70 4.34 3.27
N GLY A 151 -7.53 4.42 4.29
CA GLY A 151 -8.98 4.33 4.18
C GLY A 151 -9.53 3.07 4.81
N GLY A 152 -10.76 2.68 4.49
CA GLY A 152 -11.30 1.38 4.88
C GLY A 152 -12.26 0.81 3.88
N VAL A 153 -12.51 -0.49 4.00
CA VAL A 153 -13.46 -1.23 3.18
C VAL A 153 -14.40 -2.03 4.05
N THR A 154 -15.67 -2.07 3.66
CA THR A 154 -16.60 -3.11 4.10
C THR A 154 -16.25 -4.39 3.34
N VAL A 155 -16.07 -5.48 4.07
CA VAL A 155 -15.62 -6.76 3.51
C VAL A 155 -16.74 -7.38 2.69
N GLY A 156 -16.45 -7.64 1.41
CA GLY A 156 -17.34 -8.37 0.52
C GLY A 156 -17.18 -9.89 0.63
N SER A 157 -17.86 -10.63 -0.24
CA SER A 157 -17.59 -12.05 -0.42
C SER A 157 -16.26 -12.25 -1.17
N GLY A 158 -15.40 -13.14 -0.65
CA GLY A 158 -14.11 -13.49 -1.26
C GLY A 158 -12.89 -12.83 -0.61
N VAL A 159 -11.75 -12.93 -1.30
CA VAL A 159 -10.44 -12.48 -0.78
C VAL A 159 -9.84 -11.31 -1.56
N GLN A 160 -10.28 -11.06 -2.80
CA GLN A 160 -9.69 -10.04 -3.66
C GLN A 160 -10.37 -8.68 -3.46
N VAL A 161 -9.59 -7.69 -3.03
CA VAL A 161 -10.10 -6.35 -2.68
C VAL A 161 -10.31 -5.47 -3.92
N LEU A 162 -9.40 -5.53 -4.90
CA LEU A 162 -9.41 -4.66 -6.08
C LEU A 162 -10.08 -5.32 -7.29
N ALA A 163 -10.94 -4.57 -7.99
CA ALA A 163 -11.55 -5.00 -9.24
C ALA A 163 -10.55 -5.11 -10.39
N THR A 164 -9.56 -4.22 -10.41
CA THR A 164 -8.49 -4.20 -11.42
C THR A 164 -7.15 -4.26 -10.69
N PRO A 165 -6.19 -5.08 -11.15
CA PRO A 165 -4.84 -5.06 -10.60
C PRO A 165 -4.24 -3.66 -10.67
N LEU A 166 -3.38 -3.33 -9.70
CA LEU A 166 -2.58 -2.10 -9.73
C LEU A 166 -1.80 -1.99 -11.05
N ASP A 167 -1.57 -0.78 -11.54
CA ASP A 167 -0.66 -0.59 -12.67
C ASP A 167 0.77 -0.99 -12.28
N ALA A 168 1.57 -1.42 -13.27
CA ALA A 168 2.91 -1.98 -13.07
C ALA A 168 3.82 -1.15 -12.13
N GLU A 169 3.70 0.18 -12.18
CA GLU A 169 4.53 1.09 -11.38
C GLU A 169 4.15 1.17 -9.88
N TYR A 170 2.98 0.65 -9.49
CA TYR A 170 2.49 0.57 -8.11
C TYR A 170 2.60 -0.86 -7.55
N ARG A 171 3.16 -1.81 -8.30
CA ARG A 171 3.29 -3.22 -7.88
C ARG A 171 4.63 -3.42 -7.18
N PRO A 172 4.65 -4.09 -6.01
CA PRO A 172 5.92 -4.46 -5.41
C PRO A 172 6.62 -5.53 -6.25
N ALA A 173 7.97 -5.50 -6.32
CA ALA A 173 8.75 -6.49 -7.07
C ALA A 173 8.55 -7.95 -6.56
N SER A 174 8.16 -8.09 -5.30
CA SER A 174 7.81 -9.36 -4.64
C SER A 174 6.64 -9.14 -3.70
N ARG A 175 5.85 -10.19 -3.41
CA ARG A 175 4.70 -10.09 -2.49
C ARG A 175 5.08 -9.41 -1.16
N ARG A 176 4.33 -8.38 -0.78
CA ARG A 176 4.44 -7.71 0.53
C ARG A 176 3.21 -8.08 1.36
N THR A 177 3.43 -8.50 2.60
CA THR A 177 2.35 -8.87 3.53
C THR A 177 2.34 -7.87 4.67
N MET A 178 1.17 -7.30 4.96
CA MET A 178 0.95 -6.36 6.06
C MET A 178 -0.17 -6.85 6.97
N LEU A 179 -0.12 -6.50 8.25
CA LEU A 179 -1.26 -6.66 9.16
C LEU A 179 -2.07 -5.36 9.15
N VAL A 180 -3.38 -5.51 9.12
CA VAL A 180 -4.32 -4.38 9.15
C VAL A 180 -5.44 -4.64 10.17
N PRO A 181 -5.92 -3.60 10.86
CA PRO A 181 -7.02 -3.74 11.80
C PRO A 181 -8.35 -4.06 11.10
N ARG A 182 -9.17 -4.86 11.79
CA ARG A 182 -10.53 -5.25 11.41
C ARG A 182 -11.46 -5.23 12.62
N ASP A 183 -12.77 -5.36 12.41
CA ASP A 183 -13.64 -5.81 13.49
C ASP A 183 -13.50 -7.31 13.72
N ALA A 184 -13.37 -7.69 14.99
CA ALA A 184 -13.60 -9.06 15.41
C ALA A 184 -14.51 -9.09 16.63
N ALA A 185 -15.67 -9.73 16.47
CA ALA A 185 -16.39 -10.29 17.60
C ALA A 185 -15.79 -11.68 17.87
N GLY A 186 -15.10 -11.85 19.00
CA GLY A 186 -14.61 -13.16 19.46
C GLY A 186 -13.34 -13.71 18.79
N GLY A 187 -12.55 -12.88 18.08
CA GLY A 187 -11.33 -13.31 17.38
C GLY A 187 -10.21 -12.25 17.33
N SER A 188 -9.21 -12.46 16.45
CA SER A 188 -8.12 -11.51 16.23
C SER A 188 -8.64 -10.21 15.61
N ASN A 189 -8.25 -9.06 16.18
CA ASN A 189 -8.58 -7.72 15.68
C ASN A 189 -7.77 -7.30 14.45
N GLU A 190 -7.01 -8.23 13.86
CA GLU A 190 -6.13 -7.99 12.72
C GLU A 190 -6.32 -9.07 11.65
N VAL A 191 -6.18 -8.67 10.38
CA VAL A 191 -6.15 -9.56 9.22
C VAL A 191 -4.90 -9.31 8.40
N LYS A 192 -4.45 -10.31 7.66
CA LYS A 192 -3.32 -10.18 6.73
C LYS A 192 -3.80 -9.63 5.39
N VAL A 193 -3.09 -8.64 4.86
CA VAL A 193 -3.23 -8.15 3.49
C VAL A 193 -1.96 -8.50 2.73
N ASP A 194 -2.12 -9.18 1.60
CA ASP A 194 -1.05 -9.45 0.65
C ASP A 194 -1.18 -8.51 -0.55
N PHE A 195 -0.11 -7.74 -0.80
CA PHE A 195 0.10 -6.95 -2.01
C PHE A 195 0.99 -7.76 -2.96
N ASN A 196 0.40 -8.33 -4.01
CA ASN A 196 1.05 -9.28 -4.90
C ASN A 196 1.80 -8.57 -6.04
N GLY A 197 2.84 -9.21 -6.58
CA GLY A 197 3.65 -8.64 -7.68
C GLY A 197 2.91 -8.53 -9.02
N ASP A 198 1.75 -9.18 -9.16
CA ASP A 198 0.83 -9.02 -10.29
C ASP A 198 -0.10 -7.80 -10.14
N GLY A 199 -0.04 -7.11 -8.99
CA GLY A 199 -0.86 -5.95 -8.66
C GLY A 199 -2.17 -6.26 -7.94
N ASN A 200 -2.47 -7.53 -7.65
CA ASN A 200 -3.65 -7.89 -6.86
C ASN A 200 -3.43 -7.62 -5.37
N VAL A 201 -4.48 -7.17 -4.70
CA VAL A 201 -4.50 -7.00 -3.23
C VAL A 201 -5.52 -7.98 -2.66
N THR A 202 -5.05 -8.86 -1.78
CA THR A 202 -5.86 -9.96 -1.23
C THR A 202 -5.85 -9.97 0.29
N LEU A 203 -7.01 -10.18 0.90
CA LEU A 203 -7.11 -10.46 2.33
C LEU A 203 -6.93 -11.96 2.60
N VAL A 204 -6.13 -12.29 3.61
CA VAL A 204 -5.88 -13.66 4.06
C VAL A 204 -6.32 -13.79 5.51
N GLY A 205 -7.12 -14.82 5.81
CA GLY A 205 -7.66 -15.06 7.15
C GLY A 205 -8.95 -14.29 7.45
N THR A 206 -9.72 -13.92 6.42
CA THR A 206 -11.08 -13.34 6.57
C THR A 206 -12.08 -14.38 7.03
N THR A 207 -11.91 -15.62 6.59
CA THR A 207 -12.51 -16.79 7.22
C THR A 207 -11.51 -17.27 8.25
N THR A 208 -11.79 -17.04 9.53
CA THR A 208 -11.27 -17.96 10.54
C THR A 208 -11.88 -19.29 10.13
N ALA A 209 -11.10 -20.23 9.57
CA ALA A 209 -11.51 -21.61 9.64
C ALA A 209 -11.93 -21.79 11.10
N PRO A 210 -13.18 -22.23 11.41
CA PRO A 210 -13.54 -22.49 12.78
C PRO A 210 -12.38 -23.28 13.31
N TYR A 211 -11.68 -22.75 14.31
CA TYR A 211 -10.60 -23.47 14.97
C TYR A 211 -11.25 -24.82 15.18
N ALA A 212 -10.82 -25.84 14.42
CA ALA A 212 -11.56 -27.08 14.42
C ALA A 212 -11.56 -27.39 15.89
N SER A 213 -12.74 -27.51 16.48
CA SER A 213 -12.88 -28.07 17.79
C SER A 213 -12.48 -29.53 17.60
N GLY A 214 -11.19 -29.75 17.34
CA GLY A 214 -10.48 -30.89 17.79
C GLY A 214 -10.76 -30.79 19.26
N SER A 215 -11.73 -31.60 19.69
CA SER A 215 -11.80 -31.99 21.07
C SER A 215 -10.37 -32.23 21.46
N THR A 216 -9.78 -31.31 22.23
CA THR A 216 -8.73 -31.68 23.14
C THR A 216 -9.44 -32.61 24.09
N SER A 217 -9.60 -33.85 23.64
CA SER A 217 -9.61 -34.99 24.51
C SER A 217 -8.24 -34.92 25.14
N SER A 218 -8.14 -34.13 26.22
CA SER A 218 -7.37 -34.58 27.36
C SER A 218 -8.02 -35.90 27.79
N ALA A 219 -7.75 -36.95 27.03
CA ALA A 219 -7.43 -38.21 27.66
C ALA A 219 -6.21 -37.86 28.52
N GLY A 220 -6.47 -37.31 29.69
CA GLY A 220 -5.61 -37.50 30.83
C GLY A 220 -5.57 -39.00 31.02
N SER A 221 -4.75 -39.66 30.21
CA SER A 221 -4.02 -40.82 30.67
C SER A 221 -3.22 -40.25 31.83
N TYR A 222 -3.85 -40.22 33.01
CA TYR A 222 -3.14 -40.34 34.26
C TYR A 222 -2.28 -41.57 34.03
N GLY A 223 -1.01 -41.31 33.67
CA GLY A 223 -0.01 -42.34 33.54
C GLY A 223 -0.12 -43.13 34.82
N GLY A 224 -0.52 -44.38 34.69
CA GLY A 224 -0.61 -45.30 35.81
C GLY A 224 0.75 -45.33 36.46
N TYR A 225 0.90 -44.61 37.57
CA TYR A 225 1.93 -44.93 38.54
C TYR A 225 1.58 -46.34 39.02
N THR A 226 2.19 -47.32 38.37
CA THR A 226 2.22 -48.69 38.84
C THR A 226 3.02 -48.67 40.12
N ASN A 227 2.33 -48.46 41.24
CA ASN A 227 2.89 -48.68 42.55
C ASN A 227 3.07 -50.20 42.68
N THR A 228 4.23 -50.68 42.26
CA THR A 228 4.70 -52.03 42.60
C THR A 228 5.09 -52.00 44.07
N GLY A 229 4.06 -52.05 44.92
CA GLY A 229 4.20 -52.23 46.36
C GLY A 229 4.85 -53.58 46.64
N GLY A 230 6.18 -53.59 46.72
CA GLY A 230 6.91 -54.66 47.40
C GLY A 230 6.51 -54.71 48.87
N PRO A 231 6.36 -55.91 49.47
CA PRO A 231 5.98 -56.02 50.86
C PRO A 231 7.20 -55.69 51.73
N GLY A 232 7.26 -54.49 52.28
CA GLY A 232 8.27 -54.12 53.26
C GLY A 232 8.73 -52.68 53.13
N GLY A 233 7.99 -51.77 53.75
CA GLY A 233 8.35 -50.36 53.79
C GLY A 233 7.54 -49.62 54.86
N THR A 234 7.89 -49.85 56.12
CA THR A 234 7.43 -49.06 57.26
C THR A 234 7.92 -47.61 57.12
N GLY A 235 6.97 -46.67 57.13
CA GLY A 235 7.20 -45.29 57.55
C GLY A 235 7.46 -44.28 56.42
N SER A 236 6.39 -43.59 56.01
CA SER A 236 6.49 -42.16 55.68
C SER A 236 5.13 -41.51 55.98
N THR A 237 5.10 -40.72 57.05
CA THR A 237 4.03 -39.76 57.32
C THR A 237 4.41 -38.46 56.61
N ASP A 238 3.75 -38.15 55.49
CA ASP A 238 3.74 -36.79 54.97
C ASP A 238 2.49 -36.07 55.50
N PRO A 239 2.64 -34.97 56.25
CA PRO A 239 1.56 -34.08 56.61
C PRO A 239 1.44 -32.97 55.55
N PHE A 240 0.21 -32.52 55.32
CA PHE A 240 -0.19 -31.33 54.53
C PHE A 240 -0.27 -31.51 53.00
N ASP A 241 -1.48 -31.68 52.48
CA ASP A 241 -2.15 -30.56 51.79
C ASP A 241 -3.67 -30.80 51.76
N GLU A 242 -4.38 -29.88 52.41
CA GLU A 242 -5.81 -29.89 52.63
C GLU A 242 -6.46 -29.06 51.52
N THR A 243 -6.55 -29.62 50.31
CA THR A 243 -7.46 -29.06 49.29
C THR A 243 -8.80 -29.76 49.42
N THR A 244 -9.72 -29.05 50.06
CA THR A 244 -11.15 -29.36 50.17
C THR A 244 -11.75 -29.57 48.78
N VAL A 245 -11.69 -30.81 48.28
CA VAL A 245 -12.49 -31.23 47.14
C VAL A 245 -13.93 -31.32 47.62
N HIS A 246 -14.74 -30.38 47.16
CA HIS A 246 -16.19 -30.41 47.28
C HIS A 246 -16.69 -31.80 46.84
N PRO A 247 -17.35 -32.61 47.71
CA PRO A 247 -17.94 -33.86 47.29
C PRO A 247 -19.26 -33.52 46.60
N ASP A 248 -19.20 -33.17 45.31
CA ASP A 248 -20.37 -33.30 44.46
C ASP A 248 -20.69 -34.79 44.38
N GLY A 249 -21.66 -35.18 45.20
CA GLY A 249 -22.12 -36.54 45.39
C GLY A 249 -22.62 -37.13 44.08
N HIS A 250 -21.76 -37.90 43.42
CA HIS A 250 -22.17 -38.90 42.45
C HIS A 250 -22.20 -40.26 43.13
N SER A 251 -23.37 -40.63 43.67
CA SER A 251 -23.62 -41.97 44.22
C SER A 251 -23.97 -42.95 43.10
N HIS A 252 -23.17 -43.99 42.91
CA HIS A 252 -23.60 -45.18 42.17
C HIS A 252 -24.19 -46.18 43.17
N GLY A 253 -25.51 -46.30 43.18
CA GLY A 253 -26.21 -47.34 43.92
C GLY A 253 -26.02 -48.70 43.24
N VAL A 254 -25.03 -49.46 43.67
CA VAL A 254 -24.94 -50.90 43.34
C VAL A 254 -25.48 -51.67 44.55
N VAL A 255 -26.74 -52.07 44.47
CA VAL A 255 -27.33 -53.02 45.42
C VAL A 255 -26.94 -54.42 44.96
N GLY A 256 -25.93 -55.00 45.61
CA GLY A 256 -25.55 -56.40 45.44
C GLY A 256 -25.25 -57.01 46.80
N SER A 257 -26.09 -57.94 47.24
CA SER A 257 -25.82 -58.77 48.41
C SER A 257 -24.69 -59.75 48.11
N HIS A 258 -23.69 -59.84 49.00
CA HIS A 258 -22.58 -60.77 48.86
C HIS A 258 -22.65 -61.83 49.96
N SER A 259 -22.61 -63.11 49.57
CA SER A 259 -22.36 -64.24 50.45
C SER A 259 -20.92 -64.68 50.25
N HIS A 260 -20.22 -64.98 51.35
CA HIS A 260 -18.81 -65.34 51.32
C HIS A 260 -18.61 -66.81 50.90
N SER A 261 -17.86 -67.03 49.82
CA SER A 261 -17.13 -68.27 49.57
C SER A 261 -15.73 -67.89 49.11
N VAL A 262 -14.72 -68.30 49.87
CA VAL A 262 -13.31 -68.04 49.59
C VAL A 262 -12.83 -68.91 48.43
N SER A 263 -12.83 -68.34 47.24
CA SER A 263 -12.02 -68.80 46.10
C SER A 263 -11.41 -67.56 45.48
N SER A 264 -10.10 -67.40 45.63
CA SER A 264 -9.34 -66.28 45.07
C SER A 264 -9.49 -66.29 43.55
N HIS A 265 -10.17 -65.29 43.01
CA HIS A 265 -10.08 -64.94 41.61
C HIS A 265 -9.96 -63.42 41.53
N ASP A 266 -9.09 -62.96 40.65
CA ASP A 266 -8.83 -61.53 40.47
C ASP A 266 -10.04 -60.86 39.81
N HIS A 267 -10.55 -59.82 40.47
CA HIS A 267 -11.59 -58.97 39.89
C HIS A 267 -10.92 -57.84 39.09
N TYR A 268 -10.93 -57.97 37.77
CA TYR A 268 -10.55 -56.87 36.88
C TYR A 268 -11.73 -55.89 36.76
N PHE A 269 -11.71 -54.82 37.56
CA PHE A 269 -12.70 -53.75 37.43
C PHE A 269 -12.31 -52.84 36.26
N SER A 270 -12.95 -53.07 35.11
CA SER A 270 -12.87 -52.17 33.97
C SER A 270 -13.75 -50.95 34.22
N PHE A 271 -13.18 -49.89 34.80
CA PHE A 271 -13.85 -48.59 34.86
C PHE A 271 -13.98 -48.07 33.42
N GLY A 272 -15.21 -48.03 32.90
CA GLY A 272 -15.48 -47.48 31.58
C GLY A 272 -15.00 -46.04 31.49
N SER A 273 -14.08 -45.76 30.58
CA SER A 273 -13.71 -44.39 30.25
C SER A 273 -14.94 -43.71 29.65
N HIS A 274 -15.41 -42.63 30.26
CA HIS A 274 -16.34 -41.73 29.60
C HIS A 274 -15.61 -40.45 29.21
N SER A 275 -15.86 -39.98 28.00
CA SER A 275 -15.30 -38.74 27.48
C SER A 275 -16.29 -37.61 27.68
N HIS A 276 -15.84 -36.50 28.24
CA HIS A 276 -16.58 -35.24 28.19
C HIS A 276 -16.24 -34.52 26.88
N SER A 277 -17.21 -34.42 25.98
CA SER A 277 -17.12 -33.53 24.83
C SER A 277 -17.76 -32.19 25.21
N ALA A 278 -16.95 -31.17 25.46
CA ALA A 278 -17.42 -29.80 25.52
C ALA A 278 -17.42 -29.23 24.10
N THR A 279 -18.60 -29.10 23.49
CA THR A 279 -18.74 -28.42 22.20
C THR A 279 -18.75 -26.91 22.46
N VAL A 280 -17.59 -26.27 22.37
CA VAL A 280 -17.50 -24.81 22.36
C VAL A 280 -17.84 -24.32 20.95
N ASN A 281 -19.08 -23.88 20.75
CA ASN A 281 -19.48 -23.18 19.54
C ASN A 281 -18.95 -21.74 19.61
N VAL A 282 -17.69 -21.53 19.20
CA VAL A 282 -17.19 -20.17 18.98
C VAL A 282 -17.70 -19.71 17.61
N SER A 283 -18.82 -18.99 17.59
CA SER A 283 -19.20 -18.21 16.40
C SER A 283 -18.22 -17.04 16.29
N VAL A 284 -17.18 -17.21 15.48
CA VAL A 284 -16.30 -16.11 15.08
C VAL A 284 -16.87 -15.52 13.80
N ASP A 285 -17.52 -14.37 13.94
CA ASP A 285 -18.08 -13.67 12.80
C ASP A 285 -16.95 -13.23 11.84
N ALA A 286 -17.18 -13.38 10.54
CA ALA A 286 -16.30 -12.84 9.52
C ALA A 286 -16.17 -11.31 9.72
N PRO A 287 -15.03 -10.69 9.38
CA PRO A 287 -14.90 -9.24 9.50
C PRO A 287 -15.96 -8.58 8.64
N THR A 288 -16.61 -7.56 9.15
CA THR A 288 -17.49 -6.71 8.35
C THR A 288 -16.71 -5.54 7.76
N TRP A 289 -15.55 -5.17 8.33
CA TRP A 289 -14.69 -4.13 7.77
C TRP A 289 -13.20 -4.33 8.05
N VAL A 290 -12.37 -3.67 7.23
CA VAL A 290 -10.91 -3.62 7.37
C VAL A 290 -10.42 -2.20 7.08
N ALA A 291 -9.51 -1.68 7.90
CA ALA A 291 -8.93 -0.34 7.72
C ALA A 291 -7.46 -0.42 7.30
N PHE A 292 -7.11 0.36 6.28
CA PHE A 292 -5.78 0.45 5.72
C PHE A 292 -5.11 1.71 6.25
N ASN A 293 -3.89 1.55 6.77
CA ASN A 293 -2.94 2.63 7.02
C ASN A 293 -1.54 2.01 6.98
N VAL A 294 -1.15 1.55 5.79
CA VAL A 294 0.05 0.73 5.60
C VAL A 294 0.91 1.28 4.48
N GLU A 295 2.21 1.03 4.57
CA GLU A 295 3.17 1.38 3.53
C GLU A 295 4.17 0.26 3.29
N TYR A 296 4.69 0.20 2.06
CA TYR A 296 5.74 -0.74 1.68
C TYR A 296 6.59 -0.18 0.54
N PHE A 297 7.85 -0.58 0.47
CA PHE A 297 8.73 -0.25 -0.66
C PHE A 297 8.43 -1.13 -1.88
N LEU A 298 8.45 -0.50 -3.06
CA LEU A 298 8.22 -1.13 -4.36
C LEU A 298 9.42 -1.99 -4.79
#